data_AF-A0A3C0PGL5-F1
#
_entry.id   AF-A0A3C0PGL5-F1
#
_cell.length_a   1.000
_cell.length_b   1.000
_cell.length_c   1.000
_cell.angle_alpha   90.00
_cell.angle_beta   90.00
_cell.angle_gamma   90.00
#
_symmetry.space_group_name_H-M   'P 1'
#
loop_
_entity.id
_entity.type
_entity.pdbx_description
1 polymer ?
#
loop_
_entity_poly.entity_id
_entity_poly.type
_entity_poly.pdbx_seq_one_letter_code
_entity_poly.pdbx_strand_id
1 'polypeptide(L)'
;MDSTIIIGLNKILSVGYFCSFACVNCIMYLISSFYRKKFNQSAPRSGFIIAMILTLLYVMSLFFTGSTHNNVSDPEYIKIAGAFLLIGSATASAWSSILLFFTMKRTRK
;
A
#
# COMPACT_ATOMS: atom_id res chain seq x y z
N MET A 1 6.44 -10.47 30.77
CA MET A 1 6.77 -9.91 29.44
C MET A 1 5.91 -8.69 29.26
N ASP A 2 6.54 -7.53 29.27
CA ASP A 2 5.84 -6.25 29.38
C ASP A 2 5.04 -5.97 28.11
N SER A 3 3.75 -5.66 28.29
CA SER A 3 2.80 -5.36 27.22
C SER A 3 3.28 -4.26 26.26
N THR A 4 4.13 -3.36 26.75
CA THR A 4 4.80 -2.31 25.98
C THR A 4 5.75 -2.85 24.92
N ILE A 5 6.51 -3.91 25.23
CA ILE A 5 7.44 -4.56 24.29
C ILE A 5 6.64 -5.23 23.16
N ILE A 6 5.54 -5.90 23.50
CA ILE A 6 4.65 -6.57 22.52
C ILE A 6 4.02 -5.55 21.57
N ILE A 7 3.57 -4.39 22.09
CA ILE A 7 3.01 -3.30 21.27
C ILE A 7 4.08 -2.70 20.35
N GLY A 8 5.30 -2.49 20.85
CA GLY A 8 6.42 -1.99 20.05
C GLY A 8 6.79 -2.94 18.91
N LEU A 9 6.86 -4.25 19.21
CA LEU A 9 7.18 -5.29 18.22
C LEU A 9 6.13 -5.37 17.11
N ASN A 10 4.84 -5.30 17.47
CA ASN A 10 3.73 -5.30 16.51
C ASN A 10 3.76 -4.08 15.58
N LYS A 11 4.16 -2.90 16.07
CA LYS A 11 4.33 -1.69 15.25
C LYS A 11 5.49 -1.83 14.26
N ILE A 12 6.62 -2.40 14.68
CA ILE A 12 7.78 -2.62 13.82
C ILE A 12 7.45 -3.64 12.71
N LEU A 13 6.79 -4.75 13.08
CA LEU A 13 6.33 -5.78 12.14
C LEU A 13 5.34 -5.21 11.11
N SER A 14 4.38 -4.39 11.55
CA SER A 14 3.42 -3.79 10.63
C SER A 14 4.09 -2.82 9.65
N VAL A 15 4.99 -1.96 10.11
CA VAL A 15 5.76 -1.05 9.23
C VAL A 15 6.58 -1.84 8.20
N GLY A 16 7.25 -2.92 8.61
CA GLY A 16 8.01 -3.80 7.70
C GLY A 16 7.13 -4.48 6.64
N TYR A 17 5.93 -4.92 7.02
CA TYR A 17 4.96 -5.49 6.09
C TYR A 17 4.50 -4.49 5.03
N PHE A 18 4.15 -3.26 5.44
CA PHE A 18 3.69 -2.23 4.51
C PHE A 18 4.82 -1.70 3.62
N CYS A 19 6.05 -1.65 4.12
CA CYS A 19 7.22 -1.35 3.31
C CYS A 19 7.42 -2.39 2.19
N SER A 20 7.28 -3.68 2.52
CA SER A 20 7.36 -4.77 1.55
C SER A 20 6.24 -4.67 0.49
N PHE A 21 5.02 -4.34 0.92
CA PHE A 21 3.89 -4.12 0.01
C PHE A 21 4.12 -2.93 -0.94
N ALA A 22 4.70 -1.84 -0.45
CA ALA A 22 5.08 -0.69 -1.29
C ALA A 22 6.15 -1.08 -2.33
N CYS A 23 7.16 -1.88 -1.94
CA CYS A 23 8.18 -2.38 -2.87
C CYS A 23 7.56 -3.22 -4.00
N VAL A 24 6.61 -4.11 -3.70
CA VAL A 24 5.92 -4.91 -4.72
C VAL A 24 5.12 -4.01 -5.69
N ASN A 25 4.38 -3.03 -5.15
CA ASN A 25 3.65 -2.06 -5.99
C ASN A 25 4.59 -1.20 -6.84
N CYS A 26 5.76 -0.84 -6.32
CA CYS A 26 6.80 -0.12 -7.06
C CYS A 26 7.33 -0.98 -8.23
N ILE A 27 7.63 -2.26 -8.00
CA ILE A 27 8.07 -3.18 -9.07
C ILE A 27 6.99 -3.32 -10.15
N MET A 28 5.72 -3.51 -9.75
CA MET A 28 4.59 -3.59 -10.70
C MET A 28 4.41 -2.29 -11.50
N TYR A 29 4.60 -1.14 -10.86
CA TYR A 29 4.59 0.16 -11.54
C TYR A 29 5.73 0.26 -12.57
N LEU A 30 6.95 -0.18 -12.25
CA LEU A 30 8.08 -0.19 -13.18
C LEU A 30 7.82 -1.10 -14.39
N ILE A 31 7.25 -2.29 -14.16
CA ILE A 31 6.85 -3.22 -15.22
C ILE A 31 5.76 -2.59 -16.11
N SER A 32 4.74 -1.98 -15.52
CA SER A 32 3.69 -1.21 -16.22
C SER A 32 4.30 -0.11 -17.10
N SER A 33 5.28 0.62 -16.54
CA SER A 33 5.97 1.69 -17.23
C SER A 33 6.80 1.20 -18.42
N PHE A 34 7.50 0.07 -18.26
CA PHE A 34 8.28 -0.58 -19.31
C PHE A 34 7.40 -1.03 -20.48
N TYR A 35 6.26 -1.70 -20.18
CA TYR A 35 5.34 -2.17 -21.21
C TYR A 35 4.75 -1.04 -22.04
N ARG A 36 4.38 0.08 -21.40
CA ARG A 36 3.93 1.27 -22.12
C ARG A 36 5.03 1.83 -23.02
N LYS A 37 6.27 1.95 -22.53
CA LYS A 37 7.38 2.53 -23.31
C LYS A 37 7.77 1.63 -24.49
N LYS A 38 7.69 0.29 -24.33
CA LYS A 38 8.07 -0.69 -25.35
C LYS A 38 6.98 -0.95 -26.39
N PHE A 39 5.70 -0.95 -25.99
CA PHE A 39 4.58 -1.37 -26.85
C PHE A 39 3.53 -0.29 -27.10
N ASN A 40 3.77 0.94 -26.60
CA ASN A 40 2.86 2.09 -26.71
C ASN A 40 1.40 1.81 -26.27
N GLN A 41 1.20 0.86 -25.36
CA GLN A 41 -0.12 0.51 -24.84
C GLN A 41 -0.43 1.25 -23.53
N SER A 42 -1.71 1.60 -23.34
CA SER A 42 -2.22 2.20 -22.11
C SER A 42 -2.19 1.20 -20.96
N ALA A 43 -1.06 1.13 -20.26
CA ALA A 43 -0.92 0.32 -19.04
C ALA A 43 -1.47 1.09 -17.82
N PRO A 44 -2.19 0.41 -16.90
CA PRO A 44 -2.75 1.03 -15.70
C PRO A 44 -1.62 1.48 -14.76
N ARG A 45 -1.35 2.79 -14.71
CA ARG A 45 -0.38 3.39 -13.78
C ARG A 45 -1.03 4.01 -12.56
N SER A 46 -2.24 4.54 -12.73
CA SER A 46 -2.96 5.28 -11.69
C SER A 46 -3.22 4.43 -10.45
N GLY A 47 -3.68 3.18 -10.61
CA GLY A 47 -4.00 2.35 -9.44
C GLY A 47 -2.78 1.89 -8.63
N PHE A 48 -1.61 1.69 -9.24
CA PHE A 48 -0.36 1.44 -8.48
C PHE A 48 0.12 2.70 -7.74
N ILE A 49 -0.01 3.88 -8.36
CA ILE A 49 0.31 5.16 -7.70
C ILE A 49 -0.63 5.40 -6.51
N ILE A 50 -1.93 5.17 -6.71
CA ILE A 50 -2.94 5.30 -5.65
C ILE A 50 -2.63 4.34 -4.50
N ALA A 51 -2.35 3.05 -4.80
CA ALA A 51 -1.98 2.08 -3.77
C ALA A 51 -0.73 2.51 -2.99
N MET A 52 0.32 2.98 -3.67
CA MET A 52 1.54 3.51 -3.03
C MET A 52 1.25 4.72 -2.13
N ILE A 53 0.43 5.67 -2.58
CA ILE A 53 0.07 6.86 -1.79
C ILE A 53 -0.75 6.47 -0.56
N LEU A 54 -1.73 5.57 -0.69
CA LEU A 54 -2.50 5.08 0.45
C LEU A 54 -1.61 4.35 1.45
N THR A 55 -0.74 3.45 0.99
CA THR A 55 0.19 2.73 1.90
C THR A 55 1.12 3.72 2.63
N LEU A 56 1.59 4.78 1.95
CA LEU A 56 2.44 5.79 2.56
C LEU A 56 1.68 6.65 3.59
N LEU A 57 0.44 7.05 3.29
CA LEU A 57 -0.44 7.74 4.24
C LEU A 57 -0.69 6.88 5.50
N TYR A 58 -0.91 5.57 5.33
CA TYR A 58 -1.08 4.65 6.45
C TYR A 58 0.17 4.57 7.35
N VAL A 59 1.36 4.46 6.74
CA VAL A 59 2.62 4.45 7.51
C VAL A 59 2.81 5.77 8.26
N MET A 60 2.55 6.91 7.63
CA MET A 60 2.63 8.23 8.29
C MET A 60 1.66 8.36 9.47
N SER A 61 0.43 7.84 9.32
CA SER A 61 -0.56 7.80 10.41
C SER A 61 -0.06 6.99 11.61
N LEU A 62 0.60 5.84 11.38
CA LEU A 62 1.19 5.00 12.43
C LEU A 62 2.25 5.74 13.26
N PHE A 63 3.07 6.59 12.63
CA PHE A 63 4.09 7.40 13.31
C PHE A 63 3.50 8.61 14.04
N PHE A 64 2.48 9.26 13.47
CA PHE A 64 1.80 10.40 14.13
C PHE A 64 1.09 9.98 15.42
N THR A 65 0.37 8.85 15.41
CA THR A 65 -0.28 8.32 16.62
C THR A 65 0.73 7.87 17.70
N GLY A 66 1.97 7.56 17.33
CA GLY A 66 3.03 7.22 18.30
C GLY A 66 3.64 8.41 19.05
N SER A 67 3.55 9.62 18.49
CA SER A 67 4.13 10.84 19.11
C SER A 67 3.10 11.61 19.94
N THR A 68 1.81 11.44 19.66
CA THR A 68 0.73 12.12 20.39
C THR A 68 0.25 11.24 21.56
N HIS A 69 1.07 11.10 22.59
CA HIS A 69 0.72 10.34 23.80
C HIS A 69 -0.34 11.04 24.68
N ASN A 70 -0.85 12.21 24.26
CA ASN A 70 -1.80 13.01 25.03
C ASN A 70 -2.99 13.44 24.16
N ASN A 71 -4.20 13.00 24.54
CA ASN A 71 -5.49 13.68 24.30
C ASN A 71 -6.21 13.58 22.95
N VAL A 72 -6.29 12.42 22.29
CA VAL A 72 -7.44 12.19 21.39
C VAL A 72 -8.05 10.81 21.66
N SER A 73 -9.16 10.86 22.38
CA SER A 73 -10.23 9.87 22.46
C SER A 73 -10.59 9.33 21.07
N ASP A 74 -10.04 8.16 20.74
CA ASP A 74 -10.79 6.96 20.38
C ASP A 74 -9.91 6.03 19.51
N PRO A 75 -9.24 5.04 20.12
CA PRO A 75 -8.36 4.12 19.40
C PRO A 75 -9.10 3.24 18.38
N GLU A 76 -10.43 3.19 18.40
CA GLU A 76 -11.24 2.43 17.44
C GLU A 76 -11.38 3.12 16.08
N TYR A 77 -11.58 4.44 16.02
CA TYR A 77 -11.74 5.14 14.74
C TYR A 77 -10.46 5.12 13.91
N ILE A 78 -9.29 5.22 14.55
CA ILE A 78 -7.99 5.11 13.86
C ILE A 78 -7.78 3.69 13.31
N LYS A 79 -8.20 2.66 14.06
CA LYS A 79 -8.13 1.26 13.59
C LYS A 79 -9.04 1.01 12.39
N ILE A 80 -10.26 1.52 12.42
CA ILE A 80 -11.24 1.37 11.35
C ILE A 80 -10.79 2.12 10.09
N ALA A 81 -10.39 3.38 10.23
CA ALA A 81 -9.87 4.18 9.12
C ALA A 81 -8.62 3.54 8.50
N GLY A 82 -7.74 2.99 9.33
CA GLY A 82 -6.59 2.20 8.89
C GLY A 82 -7.00 0.97 8.07
N ALA A 83 -7.97 0.18 8.55
CA ALA A 83 -8.46 -1.00 7.83
C ALA A 83 -9.07 -0.65 6.46
N PHE A 84 -9.85 0.42 6.36
CA PHE A 84 -10.39 0.90 5.08
C PHE A 84 -9.29 1.34 4.10
N LEU A 85 -8.26 2.04 4.60
CA LEU A 85 -7.11 2.42 3.78
C LEU A 85 -6.37 1.20 3.22
N LEU A 86 -6.21 0.17 4.04
CA LEU A 86 -5.54 -1.06 3.64
C LEU A 86 -6.34 -1.84 2.59
N ILE A 87 -7.65 -2.01 2.81
CA ILE A 87 -8.54 -2.67 1.85
C ILE A 87 -8.57 -1.89 0.52
N GLY A 88 -8.63 -0.56 0.58
CA GLY A 88 -8.56 0.31 -0.59
C GLY A 88 -7.24 0.16 -1.36
N SER A 89 -6.11 0.12 -0.66
CA SER A 89 -4.79 -0.07 -1.29
C SER A 89 -4.65 -1.47 -1.93
N ALA A 90 -5.15 -2.52 -1.27
CA ALA A 90 -5.11 -3.89 -1.75
C ALA A 90 -5.99 -4.08 -2.98
N THR A 91 -7.20 -3.53 -2.97
CA THR A 91 -8.13 -3.59 -4.12
C THR A 91 -7.60 -2.79 -5.31
N ALA A 92 -7.05 -1.59 -5.10
CA ALA A 92 -6.42 -0.79 -6.17
C ALA A 92 -5.20 -1.50 -6.79
N SER A 93 -4.38 -2.13 -5.96
CA SER A 93 -3.21 -2.91 -6.41
C SER A 93 -3.62 -4.17 -7.18
N ALA A 94 -4.59 -4.94 -6.66
CA ALA A 94 -5.11 -6.14 -7.31
C ALA A 94 -5.75 -5.82 -8.67
N TRP A 95 -6.59 -4.79 -8.74
CA TRP A 95 -7.21 -4.34 -9.98
C TRP A 95 -6.18 -3.93 -11.04
N SER A 96 -5.16 -3.16 -10.62
CA SER A 96 -4.08 -2.73 -11.51
C SER A 96 -3.23 -3.88 -12.01
N SER A 97 -2.99 -4.89 -11.16
CA SER A 97 -2.26 -6.10 -11.51
C SER A 97 -3.01 -6.95 -12.52
N ILE A 98 -4.33 -7.10 -12.35
CA ILE A 98 -5.20 -7.82 -13.29
C ILE A 98 -5.20 -7.12 -14.65
N LEU A 99 -5.39 -5.79 -14.67
CA LEU A 99 -5.36 -5.02 -15.91
C LEU A 99 -4.01 -5.15 -16.61
N LEU A 100 -2.90 -5.08 -15.87
CA LEU A 100 -1.55 -5.26 -16.40
C LEU A 100 -1.35 -6.66 -16.99
N PHE A 101 -1.86 -7.71 -16.33
CA PHE A 101 -1.85 -9.08 -16.86
C PHE A 101 -2.62 -9.18 -18.18
N PHE A 102 -3.80 -8.55 -18.29
CA PHE A 102 -4.55 -8.51 -19.55
C PHE A 102 -3.81 -7.73 -20.65
N THR A 103 -3.19 -6.60 -20.32
CA THR A 103 -2.34 -5.85 -21.27
C THR A 103 -1.20 -6.73 -21.80
N MET A 104 -0.49 -7.44 -20.92
CA MET A 104 0.57 -8.35 -21.31
C MET A 104 0.06 -9.51 -22.19
N LYS A 105 -1.07 -10.13 -21.82
CA LYS A 105 -1.69 -11.20 -22.61
C LYS A 105 -2.11 -10.71 -24.00
N ARG A 106 -2.58 -9.46 -24.11
CA ARG A 106 -2.94 -8.82 -25.38
C ARG A 106 -1.71 -8.52 -26.24
N THR A 107 -0.59 -8.07 -25.67
CA THR A 107 0.66 -7.81 -26.42
C THR A 107 1.39 -9.06 -26.91
N ARG A 108 1.09 -10.24 -26.37
CA ARG A 108 1.68 -11.51 -26.81
C ARG A 108 0.98 -12.12 -28.03
N LYS A 109 -0.19 -11.62 -28.39
CA LYS A 109 -0.88 -11.97 -29.64
C LYS A 109 -0.52 -10.94 -30.70
#